data_AF-A0A558GDJ0-F1
#
_entry.id   AF-A0A558GDJ0-F1
#
_cell.length_a   1.000
_cell.length_b   1.000
_cell.length_c   1.000
_cell.angle_alpha   90.00
_cell.angle_beta   90.00
_cell.angle_gamma   90.00
#
_symmetry.space_group_name_H-M   'P 1'
#
loop_
_entity.id
_entity.type
_entity.pdbx_description
1 polymer ?
#
loop_
_entity_poly.entity_id
_entity_poly.type
_entity_poly.pdbx_seq_one_letter_code
_entity_poly.pdbx_strand_id
1 'polypeptide(L)'
;MSSPPFLHIDEFDGTDRFVRTKAFVNYTIDLNSHTPNQKVMLGNRDRGDIQIPCVVFNADITLEEGCGYEFGGFDNQWDAGEEIQLKLHKRSWANKFYDPNDE
;
A
#
# COMPACT_ATOMS: atom_id res chain seq x y z
N MET A 1 -11.93 -20.24 -6.30
CA MET A 1 -10.82 -19.34 -6.67
C MET A 1 -9.83 -19.33 -5.52
N SER A 2 -8.54 -19.48 -5.79
CA SER A 2 -7.52 -19.41 -4.73
C SER A 2 -7.40 -17.97 -4.24
N SER A 3 -7.30 -17.78 -2.92
CA SER A 3 -7.00 -16.47 -2.34
C SER A 3 -5.64 -15.98 -2.84
N PRO A 4 -5.46 -14.66 -3.07
CA PRO A 4 -4.15 -14.11 -3.40
C PRO A 4 -3.13 -14.45 -2.31
N PRO A 5 -1.84 -14.64 -2.68
CA PRO A 5 -0.79 -14.90 -1.70
C PRO A 5 -0.67 -13.71 -0.73
N PHE A 6 -0.43 -14.02 0.54
CA PHE A 6 -0.09 -13.00 1.53
C PHE A 6 1.42 -12.76 1.51
N LEU A 7 1.83 -11.51 1.36
CA LEU A 7 3.22 -11.07 1.42
C LEU A 7 3.35 -9.92 2.41
N HIS A 8 4.43 -9.91 3.17
CA HIS A 8 4.85 -8.71 3.87
C HIS A 8 5.45 -7.70 2.89
N ILE A 9 5.48 -6.42 3.27
CA ILE A 9 6.00 -5.37 2.40
C ILE A 9 7.47 -5.60 2.01
N ASP A 10 8.29 -6.17 2.89
CA ASP A 10 9.69 -6.51 2.63
C ASP A 10 9.90 -7.67 1.64
N GLU A 11 8.83 -8.37 1.28
CA GLU A 11 8.86 -9.51 0.38
C GLU A 11 8.40 -9.16 -1.05
N PHE A 12 8.04 -7.90 -1.31
CA PHE A 12 7.64 -7.48 -2.65
C PHE A 12 8.81 -7.57 -3.63
N ASP A 13 8.56 -8.17 -4.78
CA ASP A 13 9.57 -8.39 -5.83
C ASP A 13 9.34 -7.52 -7.07
N GLY A 14 8.25 -6.75 -7.10
CA GLY A 14 7.93 -5.84 -8.20
C GLY A 14 7.37 -6.51 -9.45
N THR A 15 6.95 -7.79 -9.37
CA THR A 15 6.48 -8.57 -10.52
C THR A 15 5.06 -8.27 -11.01
N ASP A 16 4.41 -7.23 -10.46
CA ASP A 16 3.06 -6.80 -10.79
C ASP A 16 2.01 -7.90 -10.55
N ARG A 17 2.22 -8.70 -9.50
CA ARG A 17 1.28 -9.75 -9.07
C ARG A 17 0.28 -9.17 -8.08
N PHE A 18 -0.94 -9.70 -8.12
CA PHE A 18 -1.94 -9.34 -7.13
C PHE A 18 -1.65 -10.08 -5.81
N VAL A 19 -1.41 -9.32 -4.75
CA VAL A 19 -1.01 -9.81 -3.44
C VAL A 19 -1.93 -9.26 -2.35
N ARG A 20 -1.97 -9.97 -1.23
CA ARG A 20 -2.52 -9.45 0.03
C ARG A 20 -1.39 -9.04 0.95
N THR A 21 -1.52 -7.90 1.62
CA THR A 21 -0.52 -7.46 2.61
C THR A 21 -1.19 -6.75 3.77
N LYS A 22 -0.48 -6.62 4.89
CA LYS A 22 -0.92 -5.89 6.07
C LYS A 22 0.18 -4.91 6.48
N ALA A 23 -0.15 -3.63 6.56
CA ALA A 23 0.80 -2.58 6.88
C ALA A 23 0.12 -1.37 7.54
N PHE A 24 0.93 -0.48 8.11
CA PHE A 24 0.50 0.80 8.66
C PHE A 24 0.87 1.92 7.69
N VAL A 25 0.03 2.94 7.63
CA VAL A 25 0.34 4.18 6.92
C VAL A 25 1.18 5.05 7.85
N ASN A 26 2.45 5.27 7.51
CA ASN A 26 3.33 6.10 8.33
C ASN A 26 3.06 7.60 8.09
N TYR A 27 3.03 7.99 6.82
CA TYR A 27 2.77 9.37 6.39
C TYR A 27 2.30 9.40 4.92
N THR A 28 1.60 10.46 4.55
CA THR A 28 1.17 10.76 3.18
C THR A 28 2.27 11.53 2.47
N ILE A 29 2.42 11.28 1.17
CA ILE A 29 3.34 12.00 0.30
C ILE A 29 2.52 12.91 -0.61
N ASP A 30 2.76 14.21 -0.51
CA ASP A 30 2.10 15.20 -1.35
C ASP A 30 2.42 14.96 -2.83
N LEU A 31 1.36 14.91 -3.65
CA LEU A 31 1.43 14.76 -5.08
C LEU A 31 1.09 16.08 -5.76
N ASN A 32 2.00 16.58 -6.60
CA ASN A 32 1.75 17.77 -7.43
C ASN A 32 0.87 17.48 -8.66
N SER A 33 0.38 16.25 -8.82
CA SER A 33 -0.34 15.76 -9.99
C SER A 33 -1.72 15.24 -9.60
N HIS A 34 -2.68 15.34 -10.53
CA HIS A 34 -4.04 14.83 -10.36
C HIS A 34 -4.10 13.29 -10.28
N THR A 35 -3.09 12.61 -10.82
CA THR A 35 -2.95 11.15 -10.73
C THR A 35 -1.49 10.81 -10.44
N PRO A 36 -1.19 9.91 -9.49
CA PRO A 36 -2.13 9.14 -8.65
C PRO A 36 -2.96 10.01 -7.69
N ASN A 37 -4.07 9.47 -7.17
CA ASN A 37 -4.97 10.21 -6.26
C ASN A 37 -4.32 10.43 -4.89
N GLN A 38 -3.52 9.46 -4.46
CA GLN A 38 -2.80 9.50 -3.20
C GLN A 38 -1.51 8.69 -3.31
N LYS A 39 -0.45 9.13 -2.65
CA LYS A 39 0.75 8.32 -2.38
C LYS A 39 0.99 8.36 -0.89
N VAL A 40 1.26 7.21 -0.28
CA VAL A 40 1.59 7.10 1.15
C VAL A 40 2.83 6.24 1.33
N MET A 41 3.47 6.36 2.48
CA MET A 41 4.54 5.46 2.88
C MET A 41 3.98 4.41 3.84
N LEU A 42 4.10 3.14 3.47
CA LEU A 42 3.73 2.02 4.32
C LEU A 42 4.90 1.61 5.20
N GLY A 43 4.62 1.30 6.46
CA GLY A 43 5.56 0.71 7.40
C GLY A 43 5.02 -0.59 7.98
N ASN A 44 5.93 -1.44 8.43
CA ASN A 44 5.61 -2.62 9.21
C ASN A 44 6.24 -2.50 10.60
N ARG A 45 5.42 -2.16 11.60
CA ARG A 45 5.86 -1.97 13.00
C ARG A 45 6.59 -3.19 13.57
N ASP A 46 6.27 -4.40 13.08
CA ASP A 46 6.81 -5.65 13.59
C ASP A 46 8.12 -6.07 12.92
N ARG A 47 8.54 -5.41 11.83
CA ARG A 47 9.71 -5.81 11.00
C ARG A 47 10.78 -4.73 10.85
N GLY A 48 10.79 -3.73 11.74
CA GLY A 48 11.83 -2.69 11.80
C GLY A 48 11.56 -1.51 10.85
N ASP A 49 12.63 -0.80 10.46
CA ASP A 49 12.57 0.46 9.68
C ASP A 49 12.29 0.26 8.18
N ILE A 50 11.63 -0.85 7.80
CA ILE A 50 11.29 -1.11 6.40
C ILE A 50 10.08 -0.27 6.01
N GLN A 51 10.24 0.48 4.92
CA GLN A 51 9.21 1.33 4.37
C GLN A 51 9.10 1.13 2.87
N ILE A 52 7.87 1.01 2.37
CA ILE A 52 7.58 0.89 0.95
C ILE A 52 6.45 1.84 0.57
N PRO A 53 6.57 2.57 -0.55
CA PRO A 53 5.49 3.42 -1.01
C PRO A 53 4.27 2.62 -1.46
N CYS A 54 3.10 3.17 -1.18
CA CYS A 54 1.84 2.73 -1.73
C CYS A 54 1.23 3.85 -2.56
N VAL A 55 0.85 3.52 -3.79
CA VAL A 55 0.31 4.46 -4.76
C VAL A 55 -1.14 4.09 -5.07
N VAL A 56 -2.04 5.04 -4.81
CA VAL A 56 -3.48 4.86 -4.94
C VAL A 56 -3.98 5.55 -6.19
N PHE A 57 -4.41 4.76 -7.16
CA PHE A 57 -5.12 5.20 -8.37
C PHE A 57 -6.64 4.99 -8.27
N ASN A 58 -7.09 4.15 -7.33
CA ASN A 58 -8.51 3.93 -7.10
C ASN A 58 -9.10 5.10 -6.29
N ALA A 59 -10.08 5.81 -6.84
CA ALA A 59 -10.71 6.95 -6.17
C ALA A 59 -11.58 6.54 -4.97
N ASP A 60 -12.00 5.28 -4.91
CA ASP A 60 -12.80 4.73 -3.81
C ASP A 60 -11.95 4.38 -2.57
N ILE A 61 -10.63 4.49 -2.66
CA ILE A 61 -9.70 4.18 -1.58
C ILE A 61 -9.06 5.48 -1.09
N THR A 62 -9.19 5.74 0.20
CA THR A 62 -8.46 6.81 0.90
C THR A 62 -7.78 6.18 2.12
N LEU A 63 -6.50 6.47 2.29
CA LEU A 63 -5.68 5.96 3.37
C LEU A 63 -5.36 7.09 4.35
N GLU A 64 -5.41 6.78 5.64
CA GLU A 64 -5.19 7.76 6.71
C GLU A 64 -3.90 7.44 7.47
N GLU A 65 -3.14 8.49 7.79
CA GLU A 65 -1.90 8.37 8.54
C GLU A 65 -2.14 7.77 9.94
N GLY A 66 -1.20 6.94 10.39
CA GLY A 66 -1.28 6.23 11.67
C GLY A 66 -2.19 5.00 11.65
N CYS A 67 -3.09 4.87 10.68
CA CYS A 67 -4.01 3.73 10.57
C CYS A 67 -3.31 2.48 10.00
N GLY A 68 -3.83 1.32 10.39
CA GLY A 68 -3.43 0.01 9.87
C GLY A 68 -4.48 -0.56 8.93
N TYR A 69 -4.03 -1.06 7.77
CA TYR A 69 -4.90 -1.64 6.76
C TYR A 69 -4.42 -3.02 6.29
N GLU A 70 -5.38 -3.88 5.96
CA GLU A 70 -5.16 -5.03 5.09
C GLU A 70 -5.45 -4.60 3.66
N PHE A 71 -4.52 -4.84 2.75
CA PHE A 71 -4.60 -4.41 1.36
C PHE A 71 -4.70 -5.61 0.42
N GLY A 72 -5.43 -5.42 -0.67
CA GLY A 72 -5.32 -6.20 -1.90
C GLY A 72 -4.83 -5.29 -3.03
N GLY A 73 -3.61 -5.49 -3.50
CA GLY A 73 -2.95 -4.61 -4.45
C GLY A 73 -1.94 -5.33 -5.34
N PHE A 74 -1.26 -4.58 -6.19
CA PHE A 74 -0.23 -5.11 -7.08
C PHE A 74 1.15 -4.73 -6.54
N ASP A 75 2.05 -5.70 -6.38
CA ASP A 75 3.45 -5.43 -6.05
C ASP A 75 4.21 -5.00 -7.30
N ASN A 76 4.15 -3.72 -7.60
CA ASN A 76 4.64 -3.16 -8.85
C ASN A 76 6.05 -2.58 -8.67
N GLN A 77 6.92 -2.74 -9.66
CA GLN A 77 8.12 -1.90 -9.79
C GLN A 77 7.78 -0.66 -10.62
N TRP A 78 8.19 0.52 -10.15
CA TRP A 78 8.04 1.75 -10.92
C TRP A 78 9.12 1.88 -11.99
N ASP A 79 8.73 1.79 -13.26
CA ASP A 79 9.63 1.75 -14.42
C ASP A 79 10.64 2.91 -14.52
N ALA A 80 10.31 4.09 -13.98
CA ALA A 80 11.15 5.29 -14.10
C ALA A 80 12.13 5.49 -12.93
N GLY A 81 12.06 4.63 -11.89
CA GLY A 81 12.83 4.81 -10.67
C GLY A 81 13.23 3.53 -9.94
N GLU A 82 13.01 2.36 -10.55
CA GLU A 82 13.32 1.03 -10.00
C GLU A 82 12.76 0.76 -8.58
N GLU A 83 11.79 1.57 -8.14
CA GLU A 83 11.22 1.53 -6.79
C GLU A 83 10.09 0.50 -6.73
N ILE A 84 10.22 -0.50 -5.85
CA ILE A 84 9.16 -1.46 -5.56
C ILE A 84 8.10 -0.77 -4.70
N GLN A 85 6.84 -0.91 -5.08
CA GLN A 85 5.70 -0.20 -4.50
C GLN A 85 4.44 -1.07 -4.49
N LEU A 86 3.53 -0.79 -3.56
CA LEU A 86 2.17 -1.32 -3.62
C LEU A 86 1.30 -0.41 -4.49
N LYS A 87 0.75 -0.93 -5.57
CA LYS A 87 -0.16 -0.20 -6.45
C LYS A 87 -1.61 -0.60 -6.20
N LEU A 88 -2.43 0.36 -5.78
CA LEU A 88 -3.88 0.19 -5.61
C LEU A 88 -4.62 0.77 -6.81
N HIS A 89 -5.22 -0.08 -7.64
CA HIS A 89 -5.94 0.33 -8.85
C HIS A 89 -7.29 -0.43 -8.95
N LYS A 90 -7.80 -0.66 -10.18
CA LYS A 90 -9.04 -1.41 -10.41
C LYS A 90 -9.00 -2.78 -9.70
N ARG A 91 -10.04 -3.08 -8.92
CA ARG A 91 -10.20 -4.28 -8.06
C ARG A 91 -9.33 -4.33 -6.80
N SER A 92 -8.48 -3.33 -6.56
CA SER A 92 -7.79 -3.19 -5.29
C SER A 92 -8.77 -2.81 -4.19
N TRP A 93 -8.41 -3.13 -2.96
CA TRP A 93 -9.18 -2.83 -1.76
C TRP A 93 -8.24 -2.57 -0.59
N ALA A 94 -8.73 -1.82 0.40
CA ALA A 94 -8.04 -1.57 1.67
C ALA A 94 -9.08 -1.64 2.80
N ASN A 95 -8.89 -2.58 3.72
CA ASN A 95 -9.76 -2.76 4.87
C ASN A 95 -9.02 -2.30 6.12
N LYS A 96 -9.53 -1.25 6.77
CA LYS A 96 -8.96 -0.73 8.01
C LYS A 96 -9.12 -1.78 9.13
N PHE A 97 -8.04 -2.08 9.86
CA PHE A 97 -8.07 -2.95 11.04
C PHE A 97 -7.61 -2.23 12.32
N TYR A 98 -7.01 -1.06 12.19
CA TYR A 98 -6.54 -0.24 13.29
C TYR A 98 -6.70 1.24 12.94
N ASP A 99 -7.31 2.00 13.84
CA ASP A 99 -7.38 3.45 13.79
C ASP A 99 -6.90 3.98 15.15
N PRO A 100 -5.92 4.90 15.21
CA PRO A 100 -5.53 5.51 16.47
C PRO A 100 -6.61 6.43 17.07
N ASN A 101 -7.64 6.80 16.31
CA ASN A 101 -8.74 7.68 16.74
C ASN A 101 -10.05 6.93 17.05
N ASP A 102 -10.14 5.62 16.77
CA ASP A 102 -11.25 4.78 17.27
C ASP A 102 -10.95 4.41 18.73
N GLU A 103 -11.26 5.31 19.66
CA GLU A 103 -11.43 5.01 21.10
C GLU A 103 -12.90 4.75 21.44
#